data_AF-A0A965UKQ4-F1
#
_entry.id   AF-A0A965UKQ4-F1
#
_cell.length_a   1.000
_cell.length_b   1.000
_cell.length_c   1.000
_cell.angle_alpha   90.00
_cell.angle_beta   90.00
_cell.angle_gamma   90.00
#
_symmetry.space_group_name_H-M   'P 1'
#
loop_
_entity.id
_entity.type
_entity.pdbx_description
1 polymer ?
#
loop_
_entity_poly.entity_id
_entity_poly.type
_entity_poly.pdbx_seq_one_letter_code
_entity_poly.pdbx_strand_id
1 'polypeptide(L)'
;MRKTVVFLCFLLPFFVFSQNKIEWKEDFSDGNFTENPLWSGNTENFAVNTDFQLQSKASAASKSFLTTYSEVFDNAVWEFWVKINYNPTSSNYASIYVISDRADLSGDVNGYYIQIGNTSDEVSLYLQQGSKRTKIIDGTDGRTNSNPAEIYVKLIRDKDGNFMLYSKLPSESDFYAEGSVQNLNVAGSKYFGLLFSNSSLTGNAYFFDNISVLGEKFEDKLPPEWINLTLTEPNRMILNFSEPVDISQARFEADRGIGVPSEVIIAADKMKIELIFNQNFEKGKIYTLNALNVKDLAGNLLVVNQKKIGIIEKTDFGDLIINEILFEPATDIPEYFEVFNHSSKILDLSKISFGTRKTDGSFSPANYFPDKTLILPGQYLALTPDPEIIKNTYSTPDTANIIFSSKWSALNNASASFLITNQTGDSIYDEVKYDVKWHHSLIKNTKGVSLEKLNPSLPSQSSESWHSASSQSGYGTPGYRNSQYREITAETSTEKWVWIEPEAFTPDNDGTDDVCFIRYKTDAAGYTANVTVFSAVGVKMRQLASNVLLDADGFLSWDGRTDRGQNVNPGIYVLYFEMINTETGVKKTEKLPLVVSTR
;
A
#
# COMPACT_ATOMS: atom_id res chain seq x y z
N MET A 1 4.13 38.02 -76.11
CA MET A 1 2.94 37.27 -75.66
C MET A 1 3.38 35.90 -75.16
N ARG A 2 3.42 35.70 -73.83
CA ARG A 2 3.06 34.48 -73.07
C ARG A 2 3.69 34.58 -71.69
N LYS A 3 2.83 34.90 -70.72
CA LYS A 3 3.09 34.81 -69.28
C LYS A 3 3.15 33.32 -68.93
N THR A 4 4.22 32.88 -68.29
CA THR A 4 4.23 31.60 -67.58
C THR A 4 4.45 31.90 -66.11
N VAL A 5 3.35 31.91 -65.36
CA VAL A 5 3.32 31.97 -63.91
C VAL A 5 3.70 30.57 -63.41
N VAL A 6 4.82 30.43 -62.72
CA VAL A 6 5.14 29.23 -61.95
C VAL A 6 4.46 29.39 -60.59
N PHE A 7 3.28 28.80 -60.46
CA PHE A 7 2.57 28.67 -59.19
C PHE A 7 2.94 27.29 -58.62
N LEU A 8 3.96 27.24 -57.76
CA LEU A 8 4.27 26.02 -57.02
C LEU A 8 3.45 26.06 -55.72
N CYS A 9 2.32 25.37 -55.72
CA CYS A 9 1.44 25.20 -54.57
C CYS A 9 2.20 24.54 -53.40
N PHE A 10 2.36 25.27 -52.31
CA PHE A 10 2.49 24.71 -50.97
C PHE A 10 1.14 24.08 -50.57
N LEU A 11 0.99 22.78 -50.78
CA LEU A 11 -0.05 21.95 -50.17
C LEU A 11 0.56 20.57 -49.86
N LEU A 12 1.34 20.51 -48.78
CA LEU A 12 1.60 19.26 -48.08
C LEU A 12 0.35 18.99 -47.21
N PRO A 13 -0.35 17.86 -47.39
CA PRO A 13 -1.46 17.52 -46.54
C PRO A 13 -0.93 17.14 -45.16
N PHE A 14 -1.23 17.96 -44.16
CA PHE A 14 -1.37 17.51 -42.77
C PHE A 14 -2.53 16.50 -42.71
N PHE A 15 -2.25 15.24 -43.02
CA PHE A 15 -3.12 14.10 -42.72
C PHE A 15 -2.25 13.01 -42.10
N VAL A 16 -1.78 13.24 -40.87
CA VAL A 16 -1.45 12.14 -39.96
C VAL A 16 -2.74 11.85 -39.19
N PHE A 17 -3.71 11.23 -39.86
CA PHE A 17 -4.82 10.60 -39.16
C PHE A 17 -4.35 9.21 -38.69
N SER A 18 -4.73 8.87 -37.46
CA SER A 18 -4.47 7.61 -36.74
C SER A 18 -4.31 6.39 -37.66
N GLN A 19 -3.12 5.80 -37.69
CA GLN A 19 -2.80 4.57 -38.44
C GLN A 19 -3.34 3.29 -37.75
N ASN A 20 -4.16 3.40 -36.71
CA ASN A 20 -4.58 2.26 -35.88
C ASN A 20 -5.99 1.73 -36.19
N LYS A 21 -6.67 2.24 -37.22
CA LYS A 21 -8.01 1.77 -37.58
C LYS A 21 -7.94 0.45 -38.34
N ILE A 22 -8.59 -0.58 -37.81
CA ILE A 22 -8.76 -1.90 -38.43
C ILE A 22 -10.20 -1.98 -38.96
N GLU A 23 -10.35 -2.36 -40.23
CA GLU A 23 -11.65 -2.59 -40.88
C GLU A 23 -11.57 -3.87 -41.72
N TRP A 24 -12.57 -4.74 -41.59
CA TRP A 24 -12.78 -5.87 -42.50
C TRP A 24 -14.27 -6.22 -42.60
N LYS A 25 -14.63 -6.85 -43.72
CA LYS A 25 -16.00 -7.29 -44.02
C LYS A 25 -15.98 -8.69 -44.58
N GLU A 26 -17.08 -9.40 -44.35
CA GLU A 26 -17.30 -10.75 -44.85
C GLU A 26 -18.79 -10.89 -45.21
N ASP A 27 -19.04 -11.07 -46.51
CA ASP A 27 -20.37 -11.33 -47.10
C ASP A 27 -20.39 -12.65 -47.89
N PHE A 28 -19.32 -13.45 -47.79
CA PHE A 28 -19.09 -14.74 -48.45
C PHE A 28 -19.37 -14.75 -49.96
N SER A 29 -19.35 -13.57 -50.61
CA SER A 29 -19.65 -13.39 -52.03
C SER A 29 -18.62 -14.05 -52.95
N ASP A 30 -17.45 -14.39 -52.41
CA ASP A 30 -16.40 -15.16 -53.08
C ASP A 30 -16.65 -16.69 -53.05
N GLY A 31 -17.74 -17.13 -52.42
CA GLY A 31 -18.17 -18.52 -52.37
C GLY A 31 -17.37 -19.41 -51.41
N ASN A 32 -16.52 -18.85 -50.55
CA ASN A 32 -15.73 -19.61 -49.59
C ASN A 32 -15.58 -18.89 -48.24
N PHE A 33 -14.91 -19.52 -47.27
CA PHE A 33 -14.54 -18.93 -45.98
C PHE A 33 -13.05 -19.19 -45.66
N THR A 34 -12.29 -19.57 -46.69
CA THR A 34 -10.88 -19.99 -46.57
C THR A 34 -9.92 -18.88 -46.96
N GLU A 35 -10.42 -17.81 -47.58
CA GLU A 35 -9.63 -16.65 -48.00
C GLU A 35 -10.46 -15.37 -47.77
N ASN A 36 -9.78 -14.26 -47.47
CA ASN A 36 -10.36 -12.90 -47.41
C ASN A 36 -11.67 -12.70 -46.60
N PRO A 37 -11.69 -12.99 -45.28
CA PRO A 37 -10.60 -13.48 -44.43
C PRO A 37 -10.52 -15.01 -44.30
N LEU A 38 -9.35 -15.51 -43.86
CA LEU A 38 -9.20 -16.93 -43.54
C LEU A 38 -9.93 -17.26 -42.23
N TRP A 39 -10.90 -18.17 -42.30
CA TRP A 39 -11.55 -18.75 -41.14
C TRP A 39 -10.97 -20.13 -40.80
N SER A 40 -10.83 -20.42 -39.51
CA SER A 40 -10.29 -21.68 -38.97
C SER A 40 -11.17 -22.23 -37.85
N GLY A 41 -11.13 -23.53 -37.59
CA GLY A 41 -11.98 -24.19 -36.58
C GLY A 41 -12.61 -25.47 -37.14
N ASN A 42 -13.88 -25.72 -36.83
CA ASN A 42 -14.65 -26.88 -37.29
C ASN A 42 -15.14 -26.73 -38.73
N THR A 43 -14.24 -26.48 -39.68
CA THR A 43 -14.54 -26.21 -41.10
C THR A 43 -15.41 -27.29 -41.77
N GLU A 44 -15.34 -28.53 -41.31
CA GLU A 44 -16.16 -29.66 -41.74
C GLU A 44 -17.65 -29.47 -41.48
N ASN A 45 -18.02 -28.61 -40.52
CA ASN A 45 -19.39 -28.32 -40.12
C ASN A 45 -19.94 -27.02 -40.70
N PHE A 46 -19.24 -26.40 -41.66
CA PHE A 46 -19.68 -25.19 -42.37
C PHE A 46 -19.54 -25.32 -43.90
N ALA A 47 -20.37 -24.59 -44.64
CA ALA A 47 -20.26 -24.41 -46.10
C ALA A 47 -20.85 -23.04 -46.49
N VAL A 48 -20.32 -22.41 -47.52
CA VAL A 48 -21.02 -21.30 -48.19
C VAL A 48 -22.09 -21.91 -49.11
N ASN A 49 -23.34 -21.48 -48.95
CA ASN A 49 -24.47 -22.00 -49.71
C ASN A 49 -24.62 -21.28 -51.08
N THR A 50 -25.64 -21.64 -51.84
CA THR A 50 -25.87 -21.08 -53.19
C THR A 50 -26.31 -19.61 -53.18
N ASP A 51 -26.74 -19.11 -52.03
CA ASP A 51 -27.13 -17.71 -51.81
C ASP A 51 -25.96 -16.88 -51.25
N PHE A 52 -24.74 -17.43 -51.28
CA PHE A 52 -23.53 -16.83 -50.72
C PHE A 52 -23.61 -16.53 -49.22
N GLN A 53 -24.20 -17.43 -48.44
CA GLN A 53 -24.28 -17.32 -46.99
C GLN A 53 -23.49 -18.44 -46.34
N LEU A 54 -22.75 -18.14 -45.27
CA LEU A 54 -22.13 -19.18 -44.47
C LEU A 54 -23.21 -19.95 -43.70
N GLN A 55 -23.35 -21.23 -44.00
CA GLN A 55 -24.36 -22.11 -43.45
C GLN A 55 -23.70 -23.27 -42.68
N SER A 56 -24.30 -23.63 -41.55
CA SER A 56 -23.92 -24.84 -40.83
C SER A 56 -24.25 -26.11 -41.64
N LYS A 57 -23.52 -27.21 -41.40
CA LYS A 57 -23.80 -28.53 -42.01
C LYS A 57 -23.45 -29.72 -41.10
N ALA A 58 -23.50 -29.52 -39.78
CA ALA A 58 -23.16 -30.57 -38.82
C ALA A 58 -24.08 -31.80 -38.97
N SER A 59 -23.49 -32.99 -39.04
CA SER A 59 -24.22 -34.26 -39.20
C SER A 59 -24.70 -34.87 -37.87
N ALA A 60 -24.22 -34.33 -36.75
CA ALA A 60 -24.56 -34.75 -35.40
C ALA A 60 -24.70 -33.54 -34.47
N ALA A 61 -25.15 -33.77 -33.23
CA ALA A 61 -25.17 -32.73 -32.21
C ALA A 61 -23.74 -32.25 -31.91
N SER A 62 -23.51 -30.95 -31.92
CA SER A 62 -22.18 -30.37 -31.76
C SER A 62 -22.24 -28.95 -31.21
N LYS A 63 -21.08 -28.47 -30.73
CA LYS A 63 -20.78 -27.04 -30.65
C LYS A 63 -19.64 -26.79 -31.61
N SER A 64 -19.95 -26.17 -32.74
CA SER A 64 -19.00 -25.94 -33.82
C SER A 64 -18.73 -24.46 -33.94
N PHE A 65 -17.48 -24.11 -34.24
CA PHE A 65 -17.08 -22.72 -34.40
C PHE A 65 -16.13 -22.51 -35.58
N LEU A 66 -16.13 -21.27 -36.07
CA LEU A 66 -15.10 -20.70 -36.92
C LEU A 66 -14.58 -19.42 -36.28
N THR A 67 -13.27 -19.19 -36.35
CA THR A 67 -12.61 -17.96 -35.92
C THR A 67 -11.75 -17.39 -37.02
N THR A 68 -11.64 -16.06 -37.03
CA THR A 68 -10.67 -15.33 -37.84
C THR A 68 -9.92 -14.33 -36.96
N TYR A 69 -8.72 -13.93 -37.38
CA TYR A 69 -7.90 -12.99 -36.62
C TYR A 69 -8.52 -11.60 -36.65
N SER A 70 -8.71 -10.99 -35.48
CA SER A 70 -9.24 -9.63 -35.35
C SER A 70 -8.85 -9.02 -34.01
N GLU A 71 -8.08 -7.93 -34.06
CA GLU A 71 -7.65 -7.17 -32.87
C GLU A 71 -8.54 -5.95 -32.57
N VAL A 72 -9.62 -5.76 -33.32
CA VAL A 72 -10.59 -4.68 -33.09
C VAL A 72 -11.14 -4.76 -31.67
N PHE A 73 -11.05 -3.66 -30.93
CA PHE A 73 -11.40 -3.62 -29.51
C PHE A 73 -11.93 -2.24 -29.06
N ASP A 74 -11.19 -1.16 -29.30
CA ASP A 74 -11.59 0.21 -28.89
C ASP A 74 -12.29 0.95 -30.03
N ASN A 75 -13.20 1.87 -29.68
CA ASN A 75 -13.99 2.66 -30.64
C ASN A 75 -14.57 1.80 -31.76
N ALA A 76 -15.08 0.63 -31.36
CA ALA A 76 -15.36 -0.49 -32.22
C ALA A 76 -16.86 -0.62 -32.52
N VAL A 77 -17.15 -1.08 -33.73
CA VAL A 77 -18.49 -1.40 -34.22
C VAL A 77 -18.41 -2.77 -34.88
N TRP A 78 -19.25 -3.69 -34.42
CA TRP A 78 -19.49 -4.98 -35.06
C TRP A 78 -20.94 -5.00 -35.55
N GLU A 79 -21.13 -5.23 -36.84
CA GLU A 79 -22.44 -5.44 -37.46
C GLU A 79 -22.44 -6.79 -38.17
N PHE A 80 -23.53 -7.54 -38.06
CA PHE A 80 -23.68 -8.82 -38.75
C PHE A 80 -25.16 -9.22 -38.85
N TRP A 81 -25.44 -10.14 -39.77
CA TRP A 81 -26.74 -10.78 -39.91
C TRP A 81 -26.66 -12.25 -39.49
N VAL A 82 -27.71 -12.72 -38.80
CA VAL A 82 -27.87 -14.11 -38.38
C VAL A 82 -29.28 -14.57 -38.68
N LYS A 83 -29.39 -15.80 -39.20
CA LYS A 83 -30.66 -16.51 -39.33
C LYS A 83 -30.55 -17.91 -38.73
N ILE A 84 -31.54 -18.27 -37.93
CA ILE A 84 -31.75 -19.62 -37.41
C ILE A 84 -33.08 -20.10 -37.99
N ASN A 85 -33.08 -21.18 -38.77
CA ASN A 85 -34.25 -21.63 -39.54
C ASN A 85 -35.31 -22.36 -38.69
N TYR A 86 -35.46 -21.92 -37.45
CA TYR A 86 -36.43 -22.33 -36.45
C TYR A 86 -36.35 -21.36 -35.26
N ASN A 87 -37.30 -21.45 -34.33
CA ASN A 87 -37.24 -20.66 -33.10
C ASN A 87 -36.12 -21.23 -32.17
N PRO A 88 -35.08 -20.45 -31.81
CA PRO A 88 -33.96 -20.91 -30.99
C PRO A 88 -34.38 -21.50 -29.64
N THR A 89 -33.46 -22.23 -28.99
CA THR A 89 -33.69 -22.74 -27.62
C THR A 89 -32.43 -22.58 -26.76
N SER A 90 -32.55 -22.88 -25.46
CA SER A 90 -31.41 -22.85 -24.53
C SER A 90 -30.25 -23.79 -24.90
N SER A 91 -30.52 -24.85 -25.69
CA SER A 91 -29.51 -25.80 -26.17
C SER A 91 -29.10 -25.57 -27.63
N ASN A 92 -29.87 -24.76 -28.34
CA ASN A 92 -29.78 -24.55 -29.78
C ASN A 92 -29.75 -23.05 -30.09
N TYR A 93 -28.54 -22.50 -30.20
CA TYR A 93 -28.30 -21.07 -30.31
C TYR A 93 -27.10 -20.78 -31.20
N ALA A 94 -26.97 -19.53 -31.60
CA ALA A 94 -25.76 -18.98 -32.20
C ALA A 94 -25.08 -18.02 -31.22
N SER A 95 -23.75 -17.99 -31.22
CA SER A 95 -22.94 -17.06 -30.45
C SER A 95 -21.89 -16.42 -31.36
N ILE A 96 -21.79 -15.11 -31.31
CA ILE A 96 -20.83 -14.33 -32.10
C ILE A 96 -19.85 -13.70 -31.12
N TYR A 97 -18.64 -14.25 -31.07
CA TYR A 97 -17.54 -13.73 -30.27
C TYR A 97 -16.94 -12.52 -31.00
N VAL A 98 -17.33 -11.32 -30.56
CA VAL A 98 -16.83 -10.06 -31.10
C VAL A 98 -15.40 -9.77 -30.63
N ILE A 99 -15.04 -10.29 -29.45
CA ILE A 99 -13.74 -10.20 -28.81
C ILE A 99 -13.39 -11.58 -28.22
N SER A 100 -12.23 -12.12 -28.55
CA SER A 100 -11.70 -13.35 -27.96
C SER A 100 -10.16 -13.34 -27.88
N ASP A 101 -9.62 -13.81 -26.77
CA ASP A 101 -8.18 -14.05 -26.57
C ASP A 101 -7.69 -15.37 -27.20
N ARG A 102 -8.62 -16.26 -27.59
CA ARG A 102 -8.33 -17.59 -28.15
C ARG A 102 -9.09 -17.89 -29.44
N ALA A 103 -8.46 -18.72 -30.28
CA ALA A 103 -9.06 -19.23 -31.51
C ALA A 103 -10.07 -20.35 -31.24
N ASP A 104 -9.87 -21.15 -30.18
CA ASP A 104 -10.80 -22.20 -29.77
C ASP A 104 -11.85 -21.63 -28.81
N LEU A 105 -13.11 -21.59 -29.29
CA LEU A 105 -14.25 -21.03 -28.56
C LEU A 105 -15.01 -22.07 -27.72
N SER A 106 -14.59 -23.33 -27.76
CA SER A 106 -15.28 -24.43 -27.06
C SER A 106 -14.90 -24.55 -25.57
N GLY A 107 -13.78 -23.95 -25.17
CA GLY A 107 -13.22 -24.03 -23.81
C GLY A 107 -13.17 -22.71 -23.05
N ASP A 108 -12.10 -22.54 -22.26
CA ASP A 108 -11.82 -21.33 -21.50
C ASP A 108 -11.41 -20.18 -22.42
N VAL A 109 -12.16 -19.08 -22.35
CA VAL A 109 -11.97 -17.87 -23.16
C VAL A 109 -12.09 -16.65 -22.25
N ASN A 110 -11.30 -15.61 -22.51
CA ASN A 110 -11.55 -14.27 -22.00
C ASN A 110 -12.01 -13.40 -23.17
N GLY A 111 -13.28 -12.99 -23.15
CA GLY A 111 -13.87 -12.33 -24.30
C GLY A 111 -15.30 -11.87 -24.10
N TYR A 112 -15.85 -11.25 -25.14
CA TYR A 112 -17.24 -10.84 -25.21
C TYR A 112 -17.91 -11.49 -26.41
N TYR A 113 -19.13 -12.00 -26.20
CA TYR A 113 -19.92 -12.57 -27.28
C TYR A 113 -21.38 -12.17 -27.17
N ILE A 114 -22.02 -12.07 -28.32
CA ILE A 114 -23.44 -11.87 -28.44
C ILE A 114 -24.10 -13.21 -28.67
N GLN A 115 -25.11 -13.54 -27.89
CA GLN A 115 -25.90 -14.74 -28.07
C GLN A 115 -27.23 -14.42 -28.75
N ILE A 116 -27.55 -15.18 -29.80
CA ILE A 116 -28.83 -15.12 -30.51
C ILE A 116 -29.69 -16.29 -30.06
N GLY A 117 -30.77 -15.96 -29.35
CA GLY A 117 -31.66 -16.93 -28.73
C GLY A 117 -31.16 -17.44 -27.37
N ASN A 118 -32.10 -17.81 -26.52
CA ASN A 118 -31.94 -18.51 -25.24
C ASN A 118 -33.34 -18.88 -24.72
N THR A 119 -33.53 -19.08 -23.42
CA THR A 119 -34.87 -19.34 -22.83
C THR A 119 -35.86 -18.20 -22.99
N SER A 120 -35.36 -16.97 -23.15
CA SER A 120 -36.14 -15.74 -23.31
C SER A 120 -36.33 -15.32 -24.77
N ASP A 121 -35.79 -16.07 -25.73
CA ASP A 121 -35.84 -15.75 -27.17
C ASP A 121 -35.40 -14.30 -27.48
N GLU A 122 -34.17 -13.95 -27.14
CA GLU A 122 -33.64 -12.57 -27.21
C GLU A 122 -32.23 -12.49 -27.83
N VAL A 123 -31.69 -11.26 -27.91
CA VAL A 123 -30.28 -10.97 -28.26
C VAL A 123 -29.57 -10.36 -27.06
N SER A 124 -28.55 -11.04 -26.55
CA SER A 124 -27.91 -10.66 -25.29
C SER A 124 -26.38 -10.64 -25.39
N LEU A 125 -25.74 -9.68 -24.69
CA LEU A 125 -24.29 -9.59 -24.60
C LEU A 125 -23.79 -10.32 -23.36
N TYR A 126 -22.76 -11.14 -23.52
CA TYR A 126 -22.11 -11.89 -22.47
C TYR A 126 -20.63 -11.54 -22.34
N LEU A 127 -20.16 -11.45 -21.10
CA LEU A 127 -18.75 -11.53 -20.72
C LEU A 127 -18.40 -12.99 -20.43
N GLN A 128 -17.31 -13.49 -21.00
CA GLN A 128 -16.70 -14.76 -20.62
C GLN A 128 -15.33 -14.52 -19.98
N GLN A 129 -15.09 -15.17 -18.84
CA GLN A 129 -13.80 -15.18 -18.14
C GLN A 129 -13.47 -16.61 -17.74
N GLY A 130 -12.53 -17.23 -18.47
CA GLY A 130 -12.32 -18.68 -18.41
C GLY A 130 -13.59 -19.44 -18.82
N SER A 131 -14.11 -20.29 -17.94
CA SER A 131 -15.36 -21.04 -18.15
C SER A 131 -16.62 -20.28 -17.71
N LYS A 132 -16.48 -19.21 -16.93
CA LYS A 132 -17.61 -18.45 -16.40
C LYS A 132 -18.19 -17.53 -17.48
N ARG A 133 -19.50 -17.62 -17.71
CA ARG A 133 -20.26 -16.78 -18.64
C ARG A 133 -21.25 -15.93 -17.85
N THR A 134 -21.23 -14.62 -18.04
CA THR A 134 -22.07 -13.66 -17.34
C THR A 134 -22.81 -12.81 -18.36
N LYS A 135 -24.14 -12.81 -18.33
CA LYS A 135 -24.95 -11.89 -19.15
C LYS A 135 -24.74 -10.47 -18.62
N ILE A 136 -24.32 -9.55 -19.48
CA ILE A 136 -24.01 -8.15 -19.11
C ILE A 136 -24.93 -7.15 -19.79
N ILE A 137 -25.58 -7.53 -20.90
CA ILE A 137 -26.76 -6.85 -21.43
C ILE A 137 -27.85 -7.92 -21.61
N ASP A 138 -28.97 -7.71 -20.95
CA ASP A 138 -30.20 -8.48 -21.10
C ASP A 138 -31.05 -7.81 -22.18
N GLY A 139 -31.34 -8.54 -23.25
CA GLY A 139 -32.07 -8.01 -24.39
C GLY A 139 -33.57 -7.95 -24.14
N THR A 140 -34.31 -7.61 -25.18
CA THR A 140 -35.76 -7.64 -25.14
C THR A 140 -36.26 -9.07 -25.28
N ASP A 141 -36.96 -9.58 -24.26
CA ASP A 141 -37.61 -10.90 -24.30
C ASP A 141 -38.51 -11.04 -25.54
N GLY A 142 -38.42 -12.18 -26.23
CA GLY A 142 -39.23 -12.51 -27.40
C GLY A 142 -38.74 -11.89 -28.71
N ARG A 143 -37.63 -11.13 -28.72
CA ARG A 143 -37.08 -10.52 -29.92
C ARG A 143 -36.77 -11.52 -31.04
N THR A 144 -36.33 -12.73 -30.70
CA THR A 144 -36.04 -13.81 -31.65
C THR A 144 -37.14 -14.89 -31.68
N ASN A 145 -38.31 -14.66 -31.06
CA ASN A 145 -39.41 -15.63 -31.01
C ASN A 145 -40.17 -15.68 -32.35
N SER A 146 -39.50 -16.22 -33.36
CA SER A 146 -39.99 -16.34 -34.72
C SER A 146 -39.41 -17.57 -35.41
N ASN A 147 -40.01 -17.98 -36.53
CA ASN A 147 -39.52 -19.09 -37.35
C ASN A 147 -39.65 -18.73 -38.83
N PRO A 148 -38.55 -18.46 -39.55
CA PRO A 148 -37.17 -18.42 -39.04
C PRO A 148 -36.94 -17.25 -38.07
N ALA A 149 -36.00 -17.42 -37.14
CA ALA A 149 -35.48 -16.32 -36.33
C ALA A 149 -34.38 -15.61 -37.13
N GLU A 150 -34.68 -14.43 -37.66
CA GLU A 150 -33.80 -13.63 -38.50
C GLU A 150 -33.58 -12.25 -37.89
N ILE A 151 -32.31 -11.85 -37.76
CA ILE A 151 -31.96 -10.63 -37.04
C ILE A 151 -30.64 -10.03 -37.54
N TYR A 152 -30.62 -8.71 -37.65
CA TYR A 152 -29.39 -7.94 -37.79
C TYR A 152 -28.98 -7.43 -36.43
N VAL A 153 -27.70 -7.50 -36.11
CA VAL A 153 -27.17 -7.08 -34.81
C VAL A 153 -26.07 -6.06 -35.03
N LYS A 154 -26.05 -5.05 -34.16
CA LYS A 154 -24.97 -4.07 -34.08
C LYS A 154 -24.53 -3.93 -32.64
N LEU A 155 -23.23 -4.04 -32.39
CA LEU A 155 -22.62 -3.74 -31.11
C LEU A 155 -21.62 -2.61 -31.27
N ILE A 156 -21.71 -1.61 -30.41
CA ILE A 156 -20.76 -0.50 -30.33
C ILE A 156 -20.02 -0.61 -29.00
N ARG A 157 -18.70 -0.43 -29.01
CA ARG A 157 -17.87 -0.28 -27.81
C ARG A 157 -16.98 0.97 -27.94
N ASP A 158 -17.08 1.91 -27.01
CA ASP A 158 -16.16 3.06 -26.98
C ASP A 158 -14.85 2.74 -26.23
N LYS A 159 -13.87 3.67 -26.30
CA LYS A 159 -12.59 3.55 -25.59
C LYS A 159 -12.69 3.45 -24.06
N ASP A 160 -13.82 3.88 -23.48
CA ASP A 160 -14.05 3.88 -22.03
C ASP A 160 -14.78 2.58 -21.60
N GLY A 161 -14.96 1.64 -22.53
CA GLY A 161 -15.56 0.33 -22.29
C GLY A 161 -17.07 0.34 -22.22
N ASN A 162 -17.74 1.39 -22.72
CA ASN A 162 -19.19 1.42 -22.80
C ASN A 162 -19.66 0.63 -24.02
N PHE A 163 -20.41 -0.44 -23.77
CA PHE A 163 -21.10 -1.23 -24.78
C PHE A 163 -22.51 -0.71 -25.01
N MET A 164 -22.94 -0.68 -26.27
CA MET A 164 -24.33 -0.47 -26.67
C MET A 164 -24.72 -1.55 -27.68
N LEU A 165 -25.69 -2.39 -27.32
CA LEU A 165 -26.19 -3.47 -28.15
C LEU A 165 -27.48 -3.05 -28.83
N TYR A 166 -27.57 -3.32 -30.12
CA TYR A 166 -28.73 -3.06 -30.95
C TYR A 166 -29.10 -4.30 -31.76
N SER A 167 -30.38 -4.42 -32.06
CA SER A 167 -30.90 -5.41 -32.99
C SER A 167 -31.87 -4.77 -33.99
N LYS A 168 -32.09 -5.41 -35.13
CA LYS A 168 -33.10 -5.01 -36.11
C LYS A 168 -33.72 -6.25 -36.73
N LEU A 169 -35.05 -6.34 -36.69
CA LEU A 169 -35.82 -7.37 -37.37
C LEU A 169 -36.00 -7.01 -38.85
N PRO A 170 -36.22 -7.99 -39.74
CA PRO A 170 -36.46 -7.72 -41.16
C PRO A 170 -37.64 -6.77 -41.44
N SER A 171 -38.62 -6.71 -40.53
CA SER A 171 -39.80 -5.83 -40.62
C SER A 171 -39.53 -4.38 -40.21
N GLU A 172 -38.34 -4.06 -39.69
CA GLU A 172 -38.00 -2.75 -39.13
C GLU A 172 -37.06 -1.96 -40.04
N SER A 173 -37.24 -0.64 -40.10
CA SER A 173 -36.37 0.27 -40.86
C SER A 173 -35.05 0.55 -40.16
N ASP A 174 -35.07 0.62 -38.82
CA ASP A 174 -33.97 1.12 -38.00
C ASP A 174 -33.61 0.14 -36.88
N PHE A 175 -32.38 0.25 -36.39
CA PHE A 175 -31.92 -0.53 -35.25
C PHE A 175 -32.61 -0.10 -33.95
N TYR A 176 -33.12 -1.10 -33.22
CA TYR A 176 -33.65 -0.99 -31.87
C TYR A 176 -32.54 -1.20 -30.84
N ALA A 177 -32.52 -0.41 -29.76
CA ALA A 177 -31.54 -0.52 -28.69
C ALA A 177 -31.94 -1.61 -27.69
N GLU A 178 -31.13 -2.65 -27.54
CA GLU A 178 -31.35 -3.73 -26.57
C GLU A 178 -30.85 -3.34 -25.17
N GLY A 179 -29.74 -2.60 -25.10
CA GLY A 179 -29.23 -2.09 -23.83
C GLY A 179 -27.80 -1.58 -23.90
N SER A 180 -27.28 -1.14 -22.75
CA SER A 180 -25.93 -0.61 -22.63
C SER A 180 -25.32 -0.93 -21.28
N VAL A 181 -24.01 -1.15 -21.24
CA VAL A 181 -23.26 -1.42 -20.00
C VAL A 181 -21.81 -0.99 -20.14
N GLN A 182 -21.21 -0.47 -19.07
CA GLN A 182 -19.75 -0.29 -19.04
C GLN A 182 -19.09 -1.57 -18.52
N ASN A 183 -18.12 -2.11 -19.26
CA ASN A 183 -17.35 -3.27 -18.82
C ASN A 183 -15.89 -3.21 -19.32
N LEU A 184 -14.94 -3.39 -18.40
CA LEU A 184 -13.49 -3.30 -18.63
C LEU A 184 -12.74 -4.58 -18.23
N ASN A 185 -13.45 -5.70 -18.07
CA ASN A 185 -12.91 -6.93 -17.50
C ASN A 185 -12.01 -7.75 -18.45
N VAL A 186 -12.06 -7.47 -19.75
CA VAL A 186 -11.18 -8.08 -20.77
C VAL A 186 -10.38 -6.97 -21.43
N ALA A 187 -9.11 -7.25 -21.74
CA ALA A 187 -8.21 -6.31 -22.42
C ALA A 187 -7.81 -6.87 -23.79
N GLY A 188 -8.13 -6.13 -24.84
CA GLY A 188 -7.80 -6.49 -26.22
C GLY A 188 -8.60 -7.66 -26.80
N SER A 189 -8.37 -7.90 -28.09
CA SER A 189 -8.88 -9.02 -28.86
C SER A 189 -7.76 -9.63 -29.69
N LYS A 190 -7.85 -10.93 -29.97
CA LYS A 190 -7.03 -11.59 -31.00
C LYS A 190 -7.90 -12.22 -32.09
N TYR A 191 -9.13 -12.61 -31.77
CA TYR A 191 -10.00 -13.33 -32.68
C TYR A 191 -11.43 -12.79 -32.63
N PHE A 192 -12.06 -12.79 -33.80
CA PHE A 192 -13.51 -12.75 -33.95
C PHE A 192 -13.98 -14.17 -34.28
N GLY A 193 -15.18 -14.56 -33.84
CA GLY A 193 -15.68 -15.90 -34.15
C GLY A 193 -17.18 -16.08 -34.17
N LEU A 194 -17.57 -17.12 -34.88
CA LEU A 194 -18.94 -17.58 -35.07
C LEU A 194 -19.04 -18.97 -34.45
N LEU A 195 -20.03 -19.17 -33.61
CA LEU A 195 -20.30 -20.46 -32.97
C LEU A 195 -21.79 -20.78 -33.10
N PHE A 196 -22.09 -22.04 -33.36
CA PHE A 196 -23.44 -22.58 -33.19
C PHE A 196 -23.42 -23.82 -32.31
N SER A 197 -24.47 -23.98 -31.50
CA SER A 197 -24.78 -25.20 -30.75
C SER A 197 -25.99 -25.85 -31.38
N ASN A 198 -25.90 -27.11 -31.82
CA ASN A 198 -26.99 -27.79 -32.52
C ASN A 198 -27.33 -29.17 -31.93
N SER A 199 -28.57 -29.58 -32.16
CA SER A 199 -29.01 -30.98 -32.07
C SER A 199 -28.75 -31.72 -33.38
N SER A 200 -28.89 -33.05 -33.39
CA SER A 200 -28.74 -33.86 -34.61
C SER A 200 -29.71 -33.50 -35.73
N LEU A 201 -30.83 -32.83 -35.44
CA LEU A 201 -31.83 -32.43 -36.42
C LEU A 201 -31.65 -30.99 -36.93
N THR A 202 -30.81 -30.19 -36.27
CA THR A 202 -30.69 -28.74 -36.54
C THR A 202 -29.32 -28.32 -37.06
N GLY A 203 -28.50 -29.29 -37.49
CA GLY A 203 -27.12 -29.03 -37.91
C GLY A 203 -26.95 -28.20 -39.18
N ASN A 204 -28.01 -27.99 -39.97
CA ASN A 204 -28.00 -27.20 -41.20
C ASN A 204 -28.79 -25.88 -41.13
N ALA A 205 -29.16 -25.44 -39.93
CA ALA A 205 -30.16 -24.40 -39.73
C ALA A 205 -29.59 -23.02 -39.33
N TYR A 206 -28.27 -22.87 -39.21
CA TYR A 206 -27.62 -21.63 -38.80
C TYR A 206 -26.95 -20.96 -39.99
N PHE A 207 -27.20 -19.67 -40.16
CA PHE A 207 -26.69 -18.86 -41.26
C PHE A 207 -26.07 -17.58 -40.72
N PHE A 208 -24.93 -17.20 -41.27
CA PHE A 208 -24.17 -15.99 -40.93
C PHE A 208 -23.80 -15.26 -42.22
N ASP A 209 -23.93 -13.94 -42.23
CA ASP A 209 -23.64 -13.12 -43.40
C ASP A 209 -23.51 -11.64 -43.01
N ASN A 210 -23.11 -10.79 -43.97
CA ASN A 210 -23.05 -9.33 -43.85
C ASN A 210 -22.27 -8.85 -42.63
N ILE A 211 -21.14 -9.50 -42.34
CA ILE A 211 -20.29 -9.18 -41.21
C ILE A 211 -19.45 -7.96 -41.57
N SER A 212 -19.47 -6.94 -40.72
CA SER A 212 -18.65 -5.74 -40.83
C SER A 212 -18.07 -5.41 -39.48
N VAL A 213 -16.75 -5.32 -39.41
CA VAL A 213 -16.02 -5.03 -38.18
C VAL A 213 -15.12 -3.82 -38.41
N LEU A 214 -15.24 -2.84 -37.52
CA LEU A 214 -14.52 -1.57 -37.59
C LEU A 214 -14.08 -1.17 -36.19
N GLY A 215 -12.84 -0.71 -36.01
CA GLY A 215 -12.43 -0.08 -34.76
C GLY A 215 -10.92 0.06 -34.65
N GLU A 216 -10.42 0.13 -33.44
CA GLU A 216 -9.01 0.29 -33.10
C GLU A 216 -8.54 -0.89 -32.25
N LYS A 217 -7.25 -1.23 -32.35
CA LYS A 217 -6.66 -2.22 -31.43
C LYS A 217 -6.56 -1.65 -30.01
N PHE A 218 -6.58 -2.53 -29.03
CA PHE A 218 -6.28 -2.14 -27.65
C PHE A 218 -4.82 -1.68 -27.54
N GLU A 219 -4.62 -0.53 -26.91
CA GLU A 219 -3.30 -0.01 -26.54
C GLU A 219 -3.17 0.02 -25.03
N ASP A 220 -2.28 -0.81 -24.49
CA ASP A 220 -1.91 -0.70 -23.09
C ASP A 220 -1.05 0.55 -22.89
N LYS A 221 -1.46 1.40 -21.94
CA LYS A 221 -0.81 2.67 -21.59
C LYS A 221 -0.42 2.72 -20.12
N LEU A 222 -0.70 1.67 -19.36
CA LEU A 222 -0.35 1.61 -17.96
C LEU A 222 1.13 1.22 -17.88
N PRO A 223 1.98 2.00 -17.20
CA PRO A 223 3.37 1.61 -16.99
C PRO A 223 3.46 0.52 -15.92
N PRO A 224 4.51 -0.33 -15.99
CA PRO A 224 4.77 -1.29 -14.92
C PRO A 224 5.11 -0.55 -13.63
N GLU A 225 4.66 -1.09 -12.49
CA GLU A 225 4.90 -0.56 -11.15
C GLU A 225 5.63 -1.57 -10.26
N TRP A 226 6.39 -1.08 -9.28
CA TRP A 226 7.00 -1.91 -8.24
C TRP A 226 5.97 -2.39 -7.22
N ILE A 227 5.62 -3.67 -7.23
CA ILE A 227 4.76 -4.26 -6.20
C ILE A 227 5.53 -4.45 -4.89
N ASN A 228 6.70 -5.08 -4.97
CA ASN A 228 7.55 -5.32 -3.81
C ASN A 228 9.03 -5.42 -4.21
N LEU A 229 9.91 -5.03 -3.28
CA LEU A 229 11.36 -5.14 -3.38
C LEU A 229 11.88 -5.74 -2.07
N THR A 230 12.59 -6.87 -2.15
CA THR A 230 13.16 -7.53 -0.97
C THR A 230 14.63 -7.85 -1.18
N LEU A 231 15.43 -7.69 -0.13
CA LEU A 231 16.79 -8.23 -0.10
C LEU A 231 16.80 -9.61 0.53
N THR A 232 17.54 -10.53 -0.07
CA THR A 232 17.83 -11.83 0.51
C THR A 232 19.34 -11.96 0.65
N GLU A 233 19.78 -12.21 1.87
CA GLU A 233 21.19 -12.36 2.18
C GLU A 233 21.79 -13.55 1.39
N PRO A 234 23.08 -13.46 0.99
CA PRO A 234 23.96 -12.31 1.23
C PRO A 234 23.88 -11.23 0.14
N ASN A 235 23.47 -11.54 -1.09
CA ASN A 235 23.73 -10.70 -2.27
C ASN A 235 22.59 -10.70 -3.31
N ARG A 236 21.35 -11.01 -2.89
CA ARG A 236 20.20 -11.14 -3.80
C ARG A 236 19.17 -10.04 -3.56
N MET A 237 18.60 -9.52 -4.64
CA MET A 237 17.49 -8.57 -4.62
C MET A 237 16.38 -9.10 -5.51
N ILE A 238 15.16 -9.19 -4.96
CA ILE A 238 13.98 -9.72 -5.64
C ILE A 238 13.01 -8.57 -5.88
N LEU A 239 12.54 -8.47 -7.12
CA LEU A 239 11.71 -7.39 -7.62
C LEU A 239 10.45 -8.00 -8.22
N ASN A 240 9.29 -7.49 -7.82
CA ASN A 240 8.00 -7.91 -8.36
C ASN A 240 7.29 -6.71 -8.99
N PHE A 241 6.70 -6.91 -10.16
CA PHE A 241 6.04 -5.88 -10.95
C PHE A 241 4.54 -6.11 -11.06
N SER A 242 3.79 -5.05 -11.38
CA SER A 242 2.34 -5.10 -11.60
C SER A 242 1.96 -5.90 -12.86
N GLU A 243 2.89 -6.03 -13.79
CA GLU A 243 2.69 -6.66 -15.10
C GLU A 243 4.00 -7.23 -15.68
N PRO A 244 3.94 -8.06 -16.73
CA PRO A 244 5.12 -8.59 -17.42
C PRO A 244 6.04 -7.49 -17.97
N VAL A 245 7.32 -7.54 -17.61
CA VAL A 245 8.32 -6.55 -18.06
C VAL A 245 9.25 -7.07 -19.15
N ASP A 246 9.65 -6.18 -20.07
CA ASP A 246 10.82 -6.33 -20.93
C ASP A 246 12.04 -5.66 -20.30
N ILE A 247 13.08 -6.46 -20.10
CA ILE A 247 14.36 -6.05 -19.52
C ILE A 247 15.52 -6.12 -20.51
N SER A 248 15.24 -6.35 -21.79
CA SER A 248 16.25 -6.50 -22.84
C SER A 248 17.20 -5.30 -22.94
N GLN A 249 16.73 -4.10 -22.58
CA GLN A 249 17.50 -2.85 -22.54
C GLN A 249 17.66 -2.29 -21.12
N ALA A 250 17.19 -3.01 -20.10
CA ALA A 250 17.20 -2.53 -18.73
C ALA A 250 18.61 -2.48 -18.14
N ARG A 251 18.84 -1.54 -17.23
CA ARG A 251 20.07 -1.45 -16.43
C ARG A 251 19.73 -1.30 -14.96
N PHE A 252 20.32 -2.16 -14.15
CA PHE A 252 20.14 -2.16 -12.69
C PHE A 252 21.46 -1.77 -12.01
N GLU A 253 21.40 -0.86 -11.05
CA GLU A 253 22.55 -0.45 -10.26
C GLU A 253 22.13 -0.12 -8.83
N ALA A 254 22.80 -0.73 -7.86
CA ALA A 254 22.63 -0.46 -6.45
C ALA A 254 23.80 0.41 -5.92
N ASP A 255 23.47 1.39 -5.08
CA ASP A 255 24.44 2.31 -4.50
C ASP A 255 25.34 1.65 -3.42
N ARG A 256 26.10 2.48 -2.69
CA ARG A 256 26.98 2.06 -1.58
C ARG A 256 28.01 0.99 -1.94
N GLY A 257 28.48 1.02 -3.18
CA GLY A 257 29.52 0.11 -3.67
C GLY A 257 29.01 -1.29 -4.04
N ILE A 258 27.69 -1.54 -4.00
CA ILE A 258 27.11 -2.81 -4.48
C ILE A 258 27.26 -2.92 -6.00
N GLY A 259 26.98 -1.83 -6.72
CA GLY A 259 27.20 -1.71 -8.17
C GLY A 259 26.12 -2.42 -9.00
N VAL A 260 26.51 -2.92 -10.17
CA VAL A 260 25.62 -3.66 -11.09
C VAL A 260 25.53 -5.14 -10.70
N PRO A 261 24.39 -5.82 -10.95
CA PRO A 261 24.27 -7.24 -10.68
C PRO A 261 25.19 -8.05 -11.60
N SER A 262 25.76 -9.14 -11.06
CA SER A 262 26.50 -10.14 -11.83
C SER A 262 25.58 -11.04 -12.65
N GLU A 263 24.33 -11.22 -12.20
CA GLU A 263 23.33 -12.05 -12.87
C GLU A 263 21.93 -11.45 -12.69
N VAL A 264 21.11 -11.55 -13.76
CA VAL A 264 19.72 -11.10 -13.78
C VAL A 264 18.86 -12.26 -14.25
N ILE A 265 17.98 -12.76 -13.39
CA ILE A 265 17.09 -13.88 -13.67
C ILE A 265 15.67 -13.33 -13.75
N ILE A 266 14.98 -13.59 -14.86
CA ILE A 266 13.57 -13.22 -15.05
C ILE A 266 12.69 -14.47 -15.03
N ALA A 267 11.60 -14.42 -14.27
CA ALA A 267 10.63 -15.52 -14.22
C ALA A 267 9.87 -15.67 -15.55
N ALA A 268 9.26 -16.84 -15.78
CA ALA A 268 8.56 -17.16 -17.03
C ALA A 268 7.36 -16.22 -17.31
N ASP A 269 6.69 -15.76 -16.27
CA ASP A 269 5.61 -14.76 -16.34
C ASP A 269 6.12 -13.33 -16.60
N LYS A 270 7.45 -13.12 -16.51
CA LYS A 270 8.14 -11.83 -16.59
C LYS A 270 7.68 -10.80 -15.56
N MET A 271 6.98 -11.21 -14.50
CA MET A 271 6.51 -10.32 -13.43
C MET A 271 7.48 -10.28 -12.24
N LYS A 272 8.47 -11.18 -12.21
CA LYS A 272 9.49 -11.26 -11.17
C LYS A 272 10.89 -11.25 -11.76
N ILE A 273 11.75 -10.43 -11.17
CA ILE A 273 13.19 -10.39 -11.45
C ILE A 273 13.95 -10.70 -10.16
N GLU A 274 15.02 -11.47 -10.30
CA GLU A 274 16.03 -11.68 -9.27
C GLU A 274 17.38 -11.17 -9.76
N LEU A 275 17.94 -10.22 -9.01
CA LEU A 275 19.25 -9.64 -9.25
C LEU A 275 20.23 -10.25 -8.25
N ILE A 276 21.33 -10.80 -8.74
CA ILE A 276 22.41 -11.35 -7.92
C ILE A 276 23.63 -10.44 -8.11
N PHE A 277 24.24 -10.00 -7.01
CA PHE A 277 25.37 -9.07 -7.02
C PHE A 277 26.68 -9.74 -6.59
N ASN A 278 27.82 -9.17 -6.98
CA ASN A 278 29.12 -9.64 -6.51
C ASN A 278 29.44 -9.23 -5.06
N GLN A 279 28.77 -8.18 -4.56
CA GLN A 279 28.95 -7.66 -3.21
C GLN A 279 27.78 -8.09 -2.33
N ASN A 280 28.06 -8.27 -1.03
CA ASN A 280 27.04 -8.61 -0.06
C ASN A 280 26.32 -7.36 0.42
N PHE A 281 25.00 -7.45 0.58
CA PHE A 281 24.23 -6.49 1.34
C PHE A 281 24.51 -6.69 2.83
N GLU A 282 24.77 -5.59 3.51
CA GLU A 282 24.97 -5.53 4.95
C GLU A 282 23.71 -5.07 5.69
N LYS A 283 23.49 -5.65 6.86
CA LYS A 283 22.43 -5.30 7.80
C LYS A 283 22.58 -3.86 8.29
N GLY A 284 21.46 -3.23 8.60
CA GLY A 284 21.38 -1.83 9.04
C GLY A 284 21.78 -0.77 8.01
N LYS A 285 22.07 -1.14 6.75
CA LYS A 285 22.30 -0.20 5.65
C LYS A 285 21.08 -0.11 4.74
N ILE A 286 20.83 1.10 4.25
CA ILE A 286 19.81 1.41 3.24
C ILE A 286 20.49 1.58 1.90
N TYR A 287 20.12 0.73 0.95
CA TYR A 287 20.55 0.76 -0.44
C TYR A 287 19.49 1.43 -1.30
N THR A 288 19.93 2.06 -2.37
CA THR A 288 19.09 2.61 -3.41
C THR A 288 19.33 1.84 -4.70
N LEU A 289 18.30 1.17 -5.22
CA LEU A 289 18.33 0.55 -6.54
C LEU A 289 17.83 1.56 -7.58
N ASN A 290 18.59 1.72 -8.66
CA ASN A 290 18.16 2.37 -9.90
C ASN A 290 17.88 1.30 -10.96
N ALA A 291 16.70 1.34 -11.59
CA ALA A 291 16.27 0.42 -12.64
C ALA A 291 15.89 1.21 -13.91
N LEU A 292 16.87 1.46 -14.75
CA LEU A 292 16.70 2.26 -15.96
C LEU A 292 16.19 1.39 -17.11
N ASN A 293 15.36 1.97 -17.99
CA ASN A 293 14.86 1.34 -19.22
C ASN A 293 14.09 0.03 -19.01
N VAL A 294 13.53 -0.20 -17.83
CA VAL A 294 12.54 -1.26 -17.62
C VAL A 294 11.23 -0.83 -18.26
N LYS A 295 10.68 -1.66 -19.15
CA LYS A 295 9.41 -1.42 -19.82
C LYS A 295 8.48 -2.60 -19.61
N ASP A 296 7.18 -2.43 -19.82
CA ASP A 296 6.28 -3.56 -20.03
C ASP A 296 6.44 -4.14 -21.47
N LEU A 297 5.59 -5.10 -21.83
CA LEU A 297 5.56 -5.67 -23.18
C LEU A 297 4.90 -4.76 -24.23
N ALA A 298 4.17 -3.73 -23.80
CA ALA A 298 3.55 -2.72 -24.67
C ALA A 298 4.48 -1.53 -24.97
N GLY A 299 5.61 -1.44 -24.27
CA GLY A 299 6.62 -0.40 -24.39
C GLY A 299 6.49 0.76 -23.40
N ASN A 300 5.56 0.72 -22.44
CA ASN A 300 5.43 1.74 -21.41
C ASN A 300 6.60 1.63 -20.42
N LEU A 301 7.18 2.78 -20.07
CA LEU A 301 8.37 2.85 -19.24
C LEU A 301 8.01 2.86 -17.75
N LEU A 302 8.76 2.12 -16.93
CA LEU A 302 8.71 2.24 -15.47
C LEU A 302 8.99 3.68 -15.04
N VAL A 303 7.98 4.34 -14.47
CA VAL A 303 8.03 5.78 -14.13
C VAL A 303 8.90 6.02 -12.90
N VAL A 304 8.61 5.34 -11.79
CA VAL A 304 9.43 5.42 -10.57
C VAL A 304 10.57 4.43 -10.71
N ASN A 305 11.71 4.86 -11.24
CA ASN A 305 12.83 3.96 -11.53
C ASN A 305 13.83 3.81 -10.36
N GLN A 306 13.55 4.42 -9.21
CA GLN A 306 14.42 4.37 -8.04
C GLN A 306 13.65 3.88 -6.81
N LYS A 307 14.25 2.95 -6.04
CA LYS A 307 13.64 2.44 -4.81
C LYS A 307 14.68 2.19 -3.73
N LYS A 308 14.39 2.62 -2.50
CA LYS A 308 15.23 2.38 -1.32
C LYS A 308 14.81 1.07 -0.65
N ILE A 309 15.78 0.29 -0.19
CA ILE A 309 15.57 -0.98 0.50
C ILE A 309 16.76 -1.29 1.41
N GLY A 310 16.55 -2.09 2.45
CA GLY A 310 17.64 -2.76 3.13
C GLY A 310 17.16 -4.11 3.67
N ILE A 311 18.03 -4.79 4.42
CA ILE A 311 17.70 -6.10 4.99
C ILE A 311 16.70 -5.87 6.13
N ILE A 312 15.48 -6.38 5.97
CA ILE A 312 14.47 -6.40 7.03
C ILE A 312 14.87 -7.48 8.02
N GLU A 313 14.91 -7.11 9.29
CA GLU A 313 15.24 -8.03 10.37
C GLU A 313 14.06 -8.20 11.31
N LYS A 314 14.06 -9.32 12.03
CA LYS A 314 13.05 -9.57 13.05
C LYS A 314 13.19 -8.52 14.17
N THR A 315 12.07 -7.90 14.52
CA THR A 315 11.95 -7.05 15.72
C THR A 315 12.06 -7.92 16.97
N ASP A 316 12.96 -7.54 17.86
CA ASP A 316 13.17 -8.12 19.19
C ASP A 316 12.83 -7.10 20.29
N PHE A 317 12.82 -7.54 21.54
CA PHE A 317 12.59 -6.69 22.70
C PHE A 317 13.62 -5.53 22.74
N GLY A 318 13.13 -4.30 22.90
CA GLY A 318 13.97 -3.11 22.95
C GLY A 318 14.33 -2.50 21.59
N ASP A 319 14.06 -3.16 20.46
CA ASP A 319 14.34 -2.59 19.14
C ASP A 319 13.39 -1.43 18.81
N LEU A 320 12.12 -1.60 19.15
CA LEU A 320 11.05 -0.64 18.93
C LEU A 320 10.55 -0.15 20.29
N ILE A 321 10.72 1.13 20.56
CA ILE A 321 10.47 1.75 21.86
C ILE A 321 9.30 2.71 21.76
N ILE A 322 8.39 2.71 22.74
CA ILE A 322 7.35 3.75 22.85
C ILE A 322 8.05 5.03 23.34
N ASN A 323 7.93 6.10 22.55
CA ASN A 323 8.70 7.32 22.73
C ASN A 323 7.86 8.53 23.14
N GLU A 324 6.59 8.57 22.73
CA GLU A 324 5.66 9.64 23.07
C GLU A 324 4.23 9.09 23.10
N ILE A 325 3.37 9.60 23.99
CA ILE A 325 1.96 9.20 24.05
C ILE A 325 1.05 10.37 24.44
N LEU A 326 0.00 10.60 23.64
CA LEU A 326 -1.10 11.51 23.93
C LEU A 326 -2.34 10.68 24.28
N PHE A 327 -2.55 10.44 25.57
CA PHE A 327 -3.68 9.66 26.11
C PHE A 327 -4.79 10.54 26.70
N GLU A 328 -4.56 11.84 26.85
CA GLU A 328 -5.59 12.80 27.25
C GLU A 328 -5.71 13.91 26.19
N PRO A 329 -6.34 13.64 25.04
CA PRO A 329 -6.43 14.62 23.96
C PRO A 329 -7.35 15.79 24.33
N ALA A 330 -7.10 16.96 23.72
CA ALA A 330 -8.04 18.07 23.74
C ALA A 330 -9.28 17.77 22.87
N THR A 331 -10.32 18.59 22.99
CA THR A 331 -11.54 18.44 22.18
C THR A 331 -11.21 18.48 20.69
N ASP A 332 -11.78 17.54 19.93
CA ASP A 332 -11.60 17.36 18.48
C ASP A 332 -10.15 17.06 18.03
N ILE A 333 -9.25 16.76 18.98
CA ILE A 333 -7.91 16.26 18.70
C ILE A 333 -7.91 14.74 18.88
N PRO A 334 -7.41 13.94 17.94
CA PRO A 334 -7.30 12.51 18.13
C PRO A 334 -6.16 12.16 19.09
N GLU A 335 -6.20 10.96 19.66
CA GLU A 335 -5.05 10.39 20.38
C GLU A 335 -3.92 10.02 19.40
N TYR A 336 -2.70 9.91 19.91
CA TYR A 336 -1.59 9.29 19.20
C TYR A 336 -0.61 8.62 20.14
N PHE A 337 0.21 7.73 19.61
CA PHE A 337 1.46 7.32 20.24
C PHE A 337 2.57 7.31 19.19
N GLU A 338 3.79 7.44 19.66
CA GLU A 338 4.99 7.41 18.84
C GLU A 338 5.89 6.24 19.23
N VAL A 339 6.50 5.63 18.22
CA VAL A 339 7.58 4.67 18.39
C VAL A 339 8.89 5.20 17.82
N PHE A 340 9.98 4.79 18.44
CA PHE A 340 11.34 5.03 17.99
C PHE A 340 12.04 3.70 17.68
N ASN A 341 12.69 3.61 16.53
CA ASN A 341 13.56 2.48 16.22
C ASN A 341 14.93 2.69 16.88
N HIS A 342 15.11 2.07 18.05
CA HIS A 342 16.35 2.13 18.84
C HIS A 342 17.46 1.23 18.30
N SER A 343 17.09 0.25 17.47
CA SER A 343 18.03 -0.71 16.89
C SER A 343 18.76 -0.15 15.66
N SER A 344 19.77 -0.90 15.20
CA SER A 344 20.39 -0.71 13.89
C SER A 344 19.64 -1.42 12.76
N LYS A 345 18.48 -2.02 13.01
CA LYS A 345 17.72 -2.84 12.06
C LYS A 345 16.71 -2.00 11.27
N ILE A 346 16.36 -2.45 10.07
CA ILE A 346 15.15 -1.98 9.40
C ILE A 346 14.00 -2.86 9.87
N LEU A 347 12.99 -2.24 10.47
CA LEU A 347 11.86 -2.96 11.04
C LEU A 347 10.64 -2.82 10.13
N ASP A 348 10.00 -3.95 9.86
CA ASP A 348 8.68 -3.99 9.24
C ASP A 348 7.60 -4.02 10.32
N LEU A 349 6.85 -2.94 10.43
CA LEU A 349 5.82 -2.76 11.44
C LEU A 349 4.48 -3.37 11.00
N SER A 350 4.31 -3.81 9.75
CA SER A 350 3.02 -4.27 9.18
C SER A 350 2.31 -5.36 10.00
N LYS A 351 3.05 -6.12 10.82
CA LYS A 351 2.53 -7.20 11.66
C LYS A 351 2.69 -6.95 13.17
N ILE A 352 3.01 -5.71 13.54
CA ILE A 352 3.11 -5.29 14.93
C ILE A 352 1.72 -4.83 15.38
N SER A 353 1.35 -5.27 16.58
CA SER A 353 0.09 -4.91 17.23
C SER A 353 0.36 -3.95 18.37
N PHE A 354 -0.66 -3.16 18.73
CA PHE A 354 -0.59 -2.27 19.88
C PHE A 354 -1.92 -2.22 20.63
N GLY A 355 -1.87 -1.81 21.90
CA GLY A 355 -3.05 -1.55 22.69
C GLY A 355 -2.79 -1.60 24.19
N THR A 356 -3.85 -1.59 24.98
CA THR A 356 -3.78 -1.61 26.44
C THR A 356 -4.01 -3.00 27.01
N ARG A 357 -3.22 -3.39 28.00
CA ARG A 357 -3.45 -4.59 28.81
C ARG A 357 -4.74 -4.44 29.62
N LYS A 358 -5.52 -5.51 29.73
CA LYS A 358 -6.72 -5.54 30.57
C LYS A 358 -6.35 -5.60 32.05
N THR A 359 -7.30 -5.29 32.92
CA THR A 359 -7.13 -5.32 34.39
C THR A 359 -6.78 -6.70 34.94
N ASP A 360 -7.15 -7.78 34.23
CA ASP A 360 -6.78 -9.16 34.57
C ASP A 360 -5.37 -9.55 34.08
N GLY A 361 -4.63 -8.62 33.50
CA GLY A 361 -3.29 -8.82 32.96
C GLY A 361 -3.26 -9.39 31.54
N SER A 362 -4.41 -9.76 30.96
CA SER A 362 -4.46 -10.30 29.61
C SER A 362 -4.34 -9.20 28.54
N PHE A 363 -3.82 -9.57 27.37
CA PHE A 363 -3.77 -8.72 26.19
C PHE A 363 -4.34 -9.50 24.99
N SER A 364 -5.13 -8.82 24.17
CA SER A 364 -5.68 -9.39 22.94
C SER A 364 -5.38 -8.41 21.81
N PRO A 365 -4.45 -8.75 20.90
CA PRO A 365 -4.13 -7.91 19.75
C PRO A 365 -5.39 -7.53 18.98
N ALA A 366 -5.62 -6.23 18.81
CA ALA A 366 -6.76 -5.72 18.08
C ALA A 366 -6.38 -4.61 17.10
N ASN A 367 -5.41 -3.77 17.44
CA ASN A 367 -4.95 -2.69 16.58
C ASN A 367 -3.57 -3.06 16.00
N TYR A 368 -3.33 -2.65 14.76
CA TYR A 368 -2.13 -3.01 13.99
C TYR A 368 -1.62 -1.78 13.24
N PHE A 369 -0.32 -1.75 12.97
CA PHE A 369 0.23 -0.77 12.03
C PHE A 369 -0.27 -1.07 10.61
N PRO A 370 -0.35 -0.06 9.71
CA PRO A 370 -0.70 -0.27 8.32
C PRO A 370 0.27 -1.21 7.58
N ASP A 371 -0.22 -1.89 6.56
CA ASP A 371 0.61 -2.72 5.69
C ASP A 371 1.73 -1.89 5.02
N LYS A 372 2.88 -2.52 4.82
CA LYS A 372 4.09 -1.93 4.22
C LYS A 372 4.69 -0.77 5.03
N THR A 373 4.41 -0.70 6.33
CA THR A 373 5.02 0.30 7.21
C THR A 373 6.44 -0.13 7.58
N LEU A 374 7.45 0.58 7.09
CA LEU A 374 8.85 0.38 7.46
C LEU A 374 9.36 1.54 8.30
N ILE A 375 10.17 1.24 9.31
CA ILE A 375 10.89 2.26 10.10
C ILE A 375 12.39 1.98 10.07
N LEU A 376 13.17 3.01 9.72
CA LEU A 376 14.63 2.90 9.60
C LEU A 376 15.30 3.13 10.96
N PRO A 377 16.57 2.70 11.15
CA PRO A 377 17.32 2.96 12.37
C PRO A 377 17.29 4.43 12.78
N GLY A 378 17.01 4.70 14.05
CA GLY A 378 16.98 6.05 14.63
C GLY A 378 15.83 6.95 14.15
N GLN A 379 14.82 6.40 13.48
CA GLN A 379 13.63 7.15 13.09
C GLN A 379 12.54 7.11 14.15
N TYR A 380 11.77 8.19 14.17
CA TYR A 380 10.51 8.34 14.91
C TYR A 380 9.35 8.04 13.96
N LEU A 381 8.24 7.52 14.49
CA LEU A 381 7.00 7.31 13.76
C LEU A 381 5.80 7.43 14.71
N ALA A 382 4.95 8.42 14.48
CA ALA A 382 3.70 8.59 15.20
C ALA A 382 2.53 7.95 14.45
N LEU A 383 1.64 7.29 15.19
CA LEU A 383 0.45 6.64 14.67
C LEU A 383 -0.79 7.27 15.30
N THR A 384 -1.77 7.66 14.48
CA THR A 384 -2.99 8.34 14.93
C THR A 384 -4.17 8.10 13.97
N PRO A 385 -5.43 8.16 14.43
CA PRO A 385 -6.61 8.15 13.57
C PRO A 385 -6.71 9.33 12.59
N ASP A 386 -6.09 10.48 12.86
CA ASP A 386 -6.12 11.63 11.94
C ASP A 386 -4.78 12.39 11.94
N PRO A 387 -3.86 12.03 11.03
CA PRO A 387 -2.54 12.65 10.95
C PRO A 387 -2.58 14.15 10.64
N GLU A 388 -3.57 14.60 9.85
CA GLU A 388 -3.63 15.99 9.43
C GLU A 388 -4.09 16.90 10.56
N ILE A 389 -5.03 16.45 11.41
CA ILE A 389 -5.36 17.18 12.64
C ILE A 389 -4.12 17.27 13.54
N ILE A 390 -3.40 16.16 13.77
CA ILE A 390 -2.19 16.16 14.62
C ILE A 390 -1.11 17.11 14.10
N LYS A 391 -0.79 17.06 12.80
CA LYS A 391 0.21 17.97 12.20
C LYS A 391 -0.14 19.44 12.42
N ASN A 392 -1.41 19.79 12.21
CA ASN A 392 -1.88 21.17 12.35
C ASN A 392 -1.89 21.62 13.82
N THR A 393 -2.37 20.77 14.73
CA THR A 393 -2.46 21.09 16.17
C THR A 393 -1.09 21.31 16.80
N TYR A 394 -0.13 20.45 16.48
CA TYR A 394 1.22 20.48 17.07
C TYR A 394 2.25 21.21 16.19
N SER A 395 1.82 21.83 15.09
CA SER A 395 2.68 22.57 14.14
C SER A 395 3.95 21.81 13.75
N THR A 396 3.77 20.54 13.39
CA THR A 396 4.91 19.63 13.18
C THR A 396 5.71 19.98 11.91
N PRO A 397 7.03 19.72 11.89
CA PRO A 397 7.83 19.96 10.69
C PRO A 397 7.44 19.01 9.55
N ASP A 398 7.70 19.41 8.30
CA ASP A 398 7.43 18.56 7.11
C ASP A 398 8.16 17.21 7.14
N THR A 399 9.24 17.11 7.93
CA THR A 399 9.99 15.88 8.14
C THR A 399 9.36 14.93 9.16
N ALA A 400 8.31 15.35 9.87
CA ALA A 400 7.64 14.55 10.88
C ALA A 400 6.94 13.34 10.25
N ASN A 401 7.28 12.15 10.73
CA ASN A 401 6.74 10.90 10.23
C ASN A 401 5.47 10.52 11.01
N ILE A 402 4.31 10.91 10.50
CA ILE A 402 3.01 10.67 11.14
C ILE A 402 2.12 9.92 10.15
N ILE A 403 1.63 8.75 10.55
CA ILE A 403 0.83 7.87 9.69
C ILE A 403 -0.56 7.60 10.25
N PHE A 404 -1.50 7.33 9.34
CA PHE A 404 -2.89 7.04 9.65
C PHE A 404 -3.06 5.62 10.19
N SER A 405 -3.86 5.47 11.25
CA SER A 405 -4.37 4.19 11.72
C SER A 405 -5.84 4.02 11.39
N SER A 406 -6.17 2.98 10.62
CA SER A 406 -7.57 2.62 10.32
C SER A 406 -8.30 1.97 11.50
N LYS A 407 -7.57 1.55 12.55
CA LYS A 407 -8.15 0.89 13.71
C LYS A 407 -7.49 1.39 14.99
N TRP A 408 -8.33 1.89 15.90
CA TRP A 408 -7.88 2.50 17.13
C TRP A 408 -8.80 2.12 18.29
N SER A 409 -8.23 1.89 19.45
CA SER A 409 -8.96 1.71 20.71
C SER A 409 -8.59 2.86 21.62
N ALA A 410 -9.59 3.58 22.12
CA ALA A 410 -9.38 4.74 22.96
C ALA A 410 -8.49 4.40 24.16
N LEU A 411 -7.53 5.27 24.45
CA LEU A 411 -6.65 5.16 25.60
C LEU A 411 -7.39 5.60 26.86
N ASN A 412 -6.92 5.13 28.02
CA ASN A 412 -7.44 5.61 29.29
C ASN A 412 -6.82 6.97 29.62
N ASN A 413 -7.63 8.01 29.85
CA ASN A 413 -7.16 9.36 30.14
C ASN A 413 -6.47 9.53 31.51
N ALA A 414 -6.48 8.51 32.37
CA ALA A 414 -5.85 8.55 33.69
C ALA A 414 -4.61 7.65 33.76
N SER A 415 -4.75 6.35 33.50
CA SER A 415 -3.62 5.42 33.43
C SER A 415 -3.98 4.11 32.75
N ALA A 416 -3.02 3.52 32.05
CA ALA A 416 -3.09 2.16 31.52
C ALA A 416 -1.69 1.59 31.27
N SER A 417 -1.60 0.25 31.16
CA SER A 417 -0.43 -0.42 30.59
C SER A 417 -0.61 -0.52 29.08
N PHE A 418 0.12 0.29 28.32
CA PHE A 418 0.14 0.28 26.87
C PHE A 418 1.36 -0.47 26.36
N LEU A 419 1.18 -1.34 25.37
CA LEU A 419 2.24 -2.20 24.86
C LEU A 419 2.18 -2.33 23.34
N ILE A 420 3.36 -2.60 22.77
CA ILE A 420 3.55 -3.01 21.39
C ILE A 420 4.05 -4.46 21.36
N THR A 421 3.43 -5.28 20.51
CA THR A 421 3.67 -6.73 20.47
C THR A 421 3.76 -7.24 19.04
N ASN A 422 4.16 -8.50 18.88
CA ASN A 422 3.89 -9.22 17.65
C ASN A 422 2.37 -9.42 17.42
N GLN A 423 2.02 -10.05 16.30
CA GLN A 423 0.62 -10.24 15.88
C GLN A 423 -0.20 -11.16 16.81
N THR A 424 0.44 -12.09 17.50
CA THR A 424 -0.21 -13.04 18.43
C THR A 424 -0.31 -12.51 19.86
N GLY A 425 0.49 -11.50 20.21
CA GLY A 425 0.54 -10.91 21.55
C GLY A 425 1.42 -11.66 22.56
N ASP A 426 2.18 -12.67 22.11
CA ASP A 426 3.06 -13.47 22.98
C ASP A 426 4.46 -12.87 23.15
N SER A 427 4.86 -11.98 22.25
CA SER A 427 6.16 -11.32 22.26
C SER A 427 5.95 -9.82 22.38
N ILE A 428 6.42 -9.25 23.49
CA ILE A 428 6.32 -7.81 23.78
C ILE A 428 7.62 -7.15 23.33
N TYR A 429 7.51 -6.05 22.58
CA TYR A 429 8.66 -5.25 22.15
C TYR A 429 8.97 -4.12 23.12
N ASP A 430 7.92 -3.45 23.62
CA ASP A 430 7.98 -2.47 24.71
C ASP A 430 6.61 -2.35 25.39
N GLU A 431 6.60 -1.92 26.66
CA GLU A 431 5.41 -1.67 27.47
C GLU A 431 5.66 -0.46 28.39
N VAL A 432 4.70 0.45 28.45
CA VAL A 432 4.68 1.61 29.35
C VAL A 432 3.40 1.58 30.19
N LYS A 433 3.54 1.78 31.51
CA LYS A 433 2.40 2.02 32.40
C LYS A 433 2.27 3.51 32.67
N TYR A 434 1.71 4.24 31.72
CA TYR A 434 1.58 5.70 31.82
C TYR A 434 0.55 6.08 32.90
N ASP A 435 0.72 7.25 33.50
CA ASP A 435 -0.21 7.85 34.46
C ASP A 435 -0.25 9.37 34.27
N VAL A 436 -1.44 9.97 34.32
CA VAL A 436 -1.64 11.43 34.20
C VAL A 436 -0.83 12.22 35.22
N LYS A 437 -0.48 11.62 36.36
CA LYS A 437 0.37 12.22 37.39
C LYS A 437 1.83 12.35 36.98
N TRP A 438 2.24 11.77 35.86
CA TRP A 438 3.59 11.93 35.30
C TRP A 438 3.75 13.28 34.60
N HIS A 439 2.65 13.98 34.31
CA HIS A 439 2.74 15.33 33.78
C HIS A 439 3.38 16.32 34.76
N HIS A 440 3.88 17.42 34.20
CA HIS A 440 4.47 18.47 35.00
C HIS A 440 3.39 19.16 35.85
N SER A 441 3.58 19.33 37.15
CA SER A 441 2.56 19.81 38.11
C SER A 441 2.13 21.26 37.86
N LEU A 442 2.97 22.06 37.19
CA LEU A 442 2.60 23.41 36.75
C LEU A 442 1.59 23.39 35.60
N ILE A 443 1.45 22.28 34.90
CA ILE A 443 0.45 22.08 33.86
C ILE A 443 -0.88 21.79 34.56
N LYS A 444 -1.68 22.83 34.76
CA LYS A 444 -3.00 22.71 35.40
C LYS A 444 -4.02 21.97 34.54
N ASN A 445 -3.84 21.99 33.23
CA ASN A 445 -4.69 21.31 32.26
C ASN A 445 -3.80 20.46 31.35
N THR A 446 -3.82 19.16 31.57
CA THR A 446 -3.03 18.15 30.84
C THR A 446 -3.65 17.74 29.52
N LYS A 447 -4.88 18.20 29.22
CA LYS A 447 -5.54 17.93 27.94
C LYS A 447 -4.74 18.51 26.77
N GLY A 448 -4.42 17.65 25.80
CA GLY A 448 -3.63 18.01 24.63
C GLY A 448 -2.12 18.03 24.88
N VAL A 449 -1.67 17.67 26.09
CA VAL A 449 -0.24 17.57 26.42
C VAL A 449 0.19 16.12 26.35
N SER A 450 1.21 15.82 25.54
CA SER A 450 1.77 14.47 25.48
C SER A 450 2.78 14.20 26.60
N LEU A 451 2.94 12.92 26.94
CA LEU A 451 4.10 12.45 27.70
C LEU A 451 5.19 12.01 26.72
N GLU A 452 6.37 12.59 26.87
CA GLU A 452 7.57 12.35 26.07
C GLU A 452 8.61 11.62 26.90
N LYS A 453 9.24 10.60 26.30
CA LYS A 453 10.40 9.94 26.89
C LYS A 453 11.64 10.84 26.78
N LEU A 454 12.36 11.02 27.88
CA LEU A 454 13.56 11.87 27.93
C LEU A 454 14.68 11.31 27.05
N ASN A 455 14.82 9.99 26.98
CA ASN A 455 15.73 9.32 26.07
C ASN A 455 15.21 7.90 25.78
N PRO A 456 15.21 7.43 24.52
CA PRO A 456 14.72 6.11 24.16
C PRO A 456 15.40 4.95 24.89
N SER A 457 16.65 5.12 25.32
CA SER A 457 17.43 4.11 26.04
C SER A 457 17.00 3.91 27.51
N LEU A 458 16.09 4.75 28.02
CA LEU A 458 15.61 4.67 29.40
C LEU A 458 14.54 3.58 29.57
N PRO A 459 14.33 3.04 30.78
CA PRO A 459 13.27 2.06 31.02
C PRO A 459 11.86 2.69 30.86
N SER A 460 11.05 2.18 29.92
CA SER A 460 9.69 2.69 29.68
C SER A 460 8.76 2.61 30.91
N GLN A 461 9.03 1.70 31.84
CA GLN A 461 8.25 1.51 33.06
C GLN A 461 8.52 2.54 34.17
N SER A 462 9.61 3.30 34.09
CA SER A 462 10.01 4.27 35.13
C SER A 462 9.40 5.64 34.82
N SER A 463 8.70 6.23 35.80
CA SER A 463 8.16 7.59 35.69
C SER A 463 9.23 8.65 35.42
N GLU A 464 10.44 8.43 35.93
CA GLU A 464 11.60 9.31 35.79
C GLU A 464 12.12 9.37 34.36
N SER A 465 11.68 8.44 33.51
CA SER A 465 12.04 8.39 32.08
C SER A 465 11.15 9.27 31.21
N TRP A 466 10.07 9.82 31.77
CA TRP A 466 9.05 10.56 31.04
C TRP A 466 8.90 11.98 31.58
N HIS A 467 8.50 12.90 30.69
CA HIS A 467 8.18 14.27 31.04
C HIS A 467 7.06 14.80 30.15
N SER A 468 6.47 15.94 30.54
CA SER A 468 5.52 16.62 29.65
C SER A 468 6.23 17.26 28.48
N ALA A 469 5.62 17.19 27.31
CA ALA A 469 6.06 17.98 26.18
C ALA A 469 6.11 19.48 26.54
N SER A 470 7.10 20.16 25.97
CA SER A 470 7.33 21.58 26.22
C SER A 470 6.16 22.42 25.70
N SER A 471 5.89 23.54 26.37
CA SER A 471 4.93 24.52 25.86
C SER A 471 5.41 25.20 24.56
N GLN A 472 6.72 25.31 24.36
CA GLN A 472 7.33 25.91 23.16
C GLN A 472 7.16 25.05 21.91
N SER A 473 7.12 23.72 22.06
CA SER A 473 6.78 22.77 20.98
C SER A 473 5.27 22.59 20.79
N GLY A 474 4.44 23.40 21.45
CA GLY A 474 2.98 23.26 21.37
C GLY A 474 2.43 22.05 22.11
N TYR A 475 3.15 21.55 23.12
CA TYR A 475 2.77 20.41 23.97
C TYR A 475 2.73 19.04 23.30
N GLY A 476 3.46 18.85 22.20
CA GLY A 476 3.74 17.53 21.63
C GLY A 476 4.71 17.58 20.45
N THR A 477 5.40 16.47 20.18
CA THR A 477 6.38 16.35 19.09
C THR A 477 6.16 15.14 18.17
N PRO A 478 4.92 14.83 17.74
CA PRO A 478 4.64 13.60 17.04
C PRO A 478 5.39 13.51 15.70
N GLY A 479 6.10 12.40 15.52
CA GLY A 479 6.83 12.04 14.32
C GLY A 479 8.26 12.59 14.27
N TYR A 480 8.79 13.18 15.35
CA TYR A 480 10.14 13.72 15.42
C TYR A 480 10.69 13.73 16.85
N ARG A 481 11.93 14.22 17.04
CA ARG A 481 12.60 14.17 18.34
C ARG A 481 11.82 14.96 19.41
N ASN A 482 11.58 14.29 20.54
CA ASN A 482 11.00 14.85 21.77
C ASN A 482 11.61 16.19 22.19
N SER A 483 10.75 17.12 22.60
CA SER A 483 11.13 18.44 23.08
C SER A 483 11.92 18.39 24.39
N GLN A 484 11.67 17.37 25.22
CA GLN A 484 12.42 17.11 26.45
C GLN A 484 13.59 16.13 26.27
N TYR A 485 14.01 15.87 25.03
CA TYR A 485 15.10 14.92 24.77
C TYR A 485 16.40 15.34 25.46
N ARG A 486 17.03 14.38 26.16
CA ARG A 486 18.33 14.55 26.80
C ARG A 486 19.26 13.44 26.39
N GLU A 487 20.48 13.81 26.01
CA GLU A 487 21.54 12.84 25.79
C GLU A 487 21.97 12.24 27.12
N ILE A 488 22.18 10.92 27.11
CA ILE A 488 22.85 10.21 28.20
C ILE A 488 24.30 10.09 27.74
N THR A 489 25.06 11.19 27.80
CA THR A 489 26.48 11.14 27.50
C THR A 489 27.19 10.28 28.53
N ALA A 490 27.93 9.28 28.07
CA ALA A 490 28.96 8.59 28.84
C ALA A 490 30.23 9.47 28.99
N GLU A 491 30.07 10.81 29.07
CA GLU A 491 31.17 11.69 29.40
C GLU A 491 31.51 11.48 30.87
N THR A 492 32.42 10.53 31.02
CA THR A 492 33.13 10.17 32.21
C THR A 492 33.92 11.40 32.61
N SER A 493 33.35 12.22 33.49
CA SER A 493 34.19 12.85 34.49
C SER A 493 34.80 11.68 35.26
N THR A 494 36.05 11.32 34.94
CA THR A 494 36.76 10.21 35.59
C THR A 494 37.09 10.52 37.06
N GLU A 495 36.70 11.70 37.57
CA GLU A 495 37.01 12.18 38.91
C GLU A 495 35.80 12.24 39.86
N LYS A 496 34.55 12.27 39.37
CA LYS A 496 33.34 12.35 40.23
C LYS A 496 32.49 11.08 40.16
N TRP A 497 32.07 10.58 41.32
CA TRP A 497 31.16 9.42 41.44
C TRP A 497 29.68 9.81 41.55
N VAL A 498 29.40 11.09 41.83
CA VAL A 498 28.08 11.74 41.70
C VAL A 498 28.27 13.16 41.14
N TRP A 499 27.42 13.57 40.22
CA TRP A 499 27.38 14.94 39.71
C TRP A 499 25.96 15.32 39.28
N ILE A 500 25.71 16.62 39.09
CA ILE A 500 24.41 17.15 38.67
C ILE A 500 24.50 17.86 37.33
N GLU A 501 23.43 17.79 36.54
CA GLU A 501 23.34 18.43 35.24
C GLU A 501 21.89 18.82 34.91
N PRO A 502 21.59 20.11 34.70
CA PRO A 502 22.45 21.26 34.95
C PRO A 502 22.60 21.56 36.46
N GLU A 503 23.62 22.34 36.85
CA GLU A 503 23.80 22.81 38.24
C GLU A 503 22.71 23.80 38.68
N ALA A 504 22.09 24.48 37.71
CA ALA A 504 20.95 25.36 37.89
C ALA A 504 19.88 25.03 36.85
N PHE A 505 18.63 24.87 37.27
CA PHE A 505 17.53 24.47 36.40
C PHE A 505 16.27 25.33 36.68
N THR A 506 15.41 25.48 35.67
CA THR A 506 14.21 26.34 35.64
C THR A 506 12.99 25.48 35.33
N PRO A 507 12.24 25.00 36.34
CA PRO A 507 11.12 24.09 36.12
C PRO A 507 9.87 24.84 35.64
N ASP A 508 9.90 25.42 34.45
CA ASP A 508 8.81 26.21 33.84
C ASP A 508 8.13 25.53 32.63
N ASN A 509 8.59 24.34 32.27
CA ASN A 509 8.11 23.51 31.17
C ASN A 509 8.26 24.21 29.80
N ASP A 510 9.37 24.91 29.62
CA ASP A 510 9.71 25.59 28.37
C ASP A 510 10.60 24.76 27.42
N GLY A 511 11.05 23.58 27.86
CA GLY A 511 11.94 22.68 27.11
C GLY A 511 13.43 22.84 27.48
N THR A 512 13.78 23.90 28.22
CA THR A 512 15.15 24.25 28.56
C THR A 512 15.39 24.10 30.05
N ASP A 513 16.26 23.17 30.42
CA ASP A 513 16.69 22.98 31.81
C ASP A 513 15.52 22.84 32.81
N ASP A 514 14.45 22.15 32.40
CA ASP A 514 13.24 21.93 33.22
C ASP A 514 13.45 20.97 34.40
N VAL A 515 14.49 20.13 34.30
CA VAL A 515 14.77 19.02 35.21
C VAL A 515 16.26 18.95 35.48
N CYS A 516 16.63 18.77 36.74
CA CYS A 516 18.00 18.49 37.14
C CYS A 516 18.23 16.98 37.20
N PHE A 517 19.24 16.48 36.49
CA PHE A 517 19.69 15.09 36.57
C PHE A 517 20.77 14.95 37.63
N ILE A 518 20.61 13.95 38.49
CA ILE A 518 21.59 13.51 39.47
C ILE A 518 22.23 12.24 38.92
N ARG A 519 23.39 12.36 38.28
CA ARG A 519 24.11 11.23 37.70
C ARG A 519 25.04 10.61 38.73
N TYR A 520 25.20 9.29 38.66
CA TYR A 520 26.11 8.55 39.54
C TYR A 520 26.86 7.46 38.79
N LYS A 521 28.02 7.08 39.33
CA LYS A 521 28.81 5.93 38.90
C LYS A 521 29.39 5.23 40.12
N THR A 522 29.15 3.93 40.23
CA THR A 522 29.64 3.09 41.33
C THR A 522 30.92 2.37 40.92
N ASP A 523 31.77 2.07 41.89
CA ASP A 523 33.05 1.35 41.69
C ASP A 523 32.91 -0.17 41.85
N ALA A 524 31.74 -0.65 42.28
CA ALA A 524 31.39 -2.05 42.44
C ALA A 524 29.86 -2.19 42.41
N ALA A 525 29.36 -3.39 42.07
CA ALA A 525 27.94 -3.70 42.21
C ALA A 525 27.51 -3.82 43.68
N GLY A 526 26.20 -3.77 43.94
CA GLY A 526 25.63 -4.02 45.27
C GLY A 526 25.54 -2.78 46.18
N TYR A 527 25.65 -1.57 45.63
CA TYR A 527 25.36 -0.35 46.38
C TYR A 527 23.85 -0.10 46.48
N THR A 528 23.39 0.21 47.68
CA THR A 528 22.04 0.69 47.95
C THR A 528 22.10 2.16 48.36
N ALA A 529 21.29 3.01 47.74
CA ALA A 529 21.33 4.46 47.92
C ALA A 529 20.09 5.06 48.58
N ASN A 530 20.34 6.13 49.33
CA ASN A 530 19.38 7.08 49.83
C ASN A 530 19.77 8.47 49.32
N VAL A 531 18.90 9.07 48.53
CA VAL A 531 19.15 10.37 47.89
C VAL A 531 18.04 11.34 48.26
N THR A 532 18.42 12.45 48.88
CA THR A 532 17.48 13.42 49.46
C THR A 532 17.89 14.84 49.08
N VAL A 533 16.92 15.66 48.69
CA VAL A 533 17.13 17.10 48.49
C VAL A 533 16.69 17.86 49.72
N PHE A 534 17.56 18.74 50.23
CA PHE A 534 17.32 19.62 51.36
C PHE A 534 17.32 21.09 50.94
N SER A 535 16.58 21.93 51.64
CA SER A 535 16.74 23.38 51.55
C SER A 535 18.07 23.83 52.15
N ALA A 536 18.49 25.08 51.90
CA ALA A 536 19.70 25.67 52.49
C ALA A 536 19.73 25.66 54.04
N VAL A 537 18.57 25.52 54.70
CA VAL A 537 18.44 25.42 56.16
C VAL A 537 18.27 23.97 56.66
N GLY A 538 18.41 22.98 55.79
CA GLY A 538 18.37 21.56 56.16
C GLY A 538 16.97 20.93 56.23
N VAL A 539 15.93 21.60 55.72
CA VAL A 539 14.59 21.00 55.65
C VAL A 539 14.53 20.04 54.46
N LYS A 540 14.07 18.81 54.69
CA LYS A 540 13.87 17.82 53.62
C LYS A 540 12.79 18.32 52.66
N MET A 541 13.16 18.46 51.38
CA MET A 541 12.26 18.86 50.31
C MET A 541 11.74 17.63 49.57
N ARG A 542 12.64 16.73 49.15
CA ARG A 542 12.31 15.58 48.29
C ARG A 542 13.16 14.36 48.64
N GLN A 543 12.55 13.18 48.69
CA GLN A 543 13.25 11.90 48.63
C GLN A 543 13.30 11.43 47.16
N LEU A 544 14.48 11.37 46.57
CA LEU A 544 14.68 10.89 45.20
C LEU A 544 14.88 9.38 45.15
N ALA A 545 15.55 8.82 46.16
CA ALA A 545 15.73 7.38 46.31
C ALA A 545 15.71 7.00 47.80
N SER A 546 15.04 5.90 48.14
CA SER A 546 14.98 5.37 49.51
C SER A 546 15.32 3.88 49.51
N ASN A 547 16.54 3.54 49.90
CA ASN A 547 17.11 2.19 49.83
C ASN A 547 17.00 1.54 48.44
N VAL A 548 17.37 2.31 47.40
CA VAL A 548 17.33 1.83 46.01
C VAL A 548 18.65 1.15 45.67
N LEU A 549 18.61 -0.09 45.18
CA LEU A 549 19.79 -0.76 44.62
C LEU A 549 20.23 -0.01 43.35
N LEU A 550 21.49 0.39 43.30
CA LEU A 550 22.07 1.14 42.19
C LEU A 550 22.69 0.21 41.15
N ASP A 551 22.54 0.58 39.89
CA ASP A 551 23.34 0.07 38.78
C ASP A 551 24.79 0.60 38.83
N ALA A 552 25.65 0.09 37.93
CA ALA A 552 27.05 0.53 37.81
C ALA A 552 27.16 2.03 37.47
N ASP A 553 26.24 2.51 36.64
CA ASP A 553 26.06 3.90 36.25
C ASP A 553 24.58 4.15 36.06
N GLY A 554 24.14 5.39 36.33
CA GLY A 554 22.73 5.74 36.21
C GLY A 554 22.46 7.18 36.62
N PHE A 555 21.18 7.51 36.75
CA PHE A 555 20.76 8.82 37.21
C PHE A 555 19.45 8.75 37.99
N LEU A 556 19.22 9.80 38.77
CA LEU A 556 17.92 10.19 39.28
C LEU A 556 17.59 11.56 38.69
N SER A 557 16.34 11.99 38.74
CA SER A 557 15.95 13.31 38.28
C SER A 557 15.16 14.06 39.34
N TRP A 558 15.31 15.38 39.35
CA TRP A 558 14.53 16.27 40.19
C TRP A 558 13.94 17.42 39.38
N ASP A 559 12.63 17.53 39.43
CA ASP A 559 11.80 18.51 38.72
C ASP A 559 11.45 19.74 39.59
N GLY A 560 12.18 19.93 40.70
CA GLY A 560 11.95 21.07 41.61
C GLY A 560 10.75 20.89 42.54
N ARG A 561 10.21 19.67 42.69
CA ARG A 561 9.08 19.41 43.59
C ARG A 561 9.46 18.81 44.93
N THR A 562 8.60 19.03 45.90
CA THR A 562 8.62 18.32 47.18
C THR A 562 8.03 16.92 47.09
N ASP A 563 8.13 16.12 48.16
CA ASP A 563 7.42 14.84 48.29
C ASP A 563 5.89 14.98 48.16
N ARG A 564 5.35 16.19 48.40
CA ARG A 564 3.92 16.51 48.25
C ARG A 564 3.55 17.02 46.85
N GLY A 565 4.50 17.02 45.91
CA GLY A 565 4.29 17.53 44.55
C GLY A 565 4.22 19.06 44.44
N GLN A 566 4.47 19.79 45.53
CA GLN A 566 4.52 21.26 45.51
C GLN A 566 5.87 21.73 45.00
N ASN A 567 5.89 22.79 44.19
CA ASN A 567 7.13 23.42 43.76
C ASN A 567 7.87 24.03 44.94
N VAL A 568 9.20 23.93 44.90
CA VAL A 568 10.05 24.65 45.82
C VAL A 568 10.22 26.11 45.35
N ASN A 569 10.58 26.99 46.28
CA ASN A 569 10.89 28.37 45.93
C ASN A 569 12.22 28.45 45.16
N PRO A 570 12.45 29.49 44.35
CA PRO A 570 13.77 29.73 43.78
C PRO A 570 14.82 29.89 44.89
N GLY A 571 15.98 29.28 44.71
CA GLY A 571 17.06 29.31 45.69
C GLY A 571 18.04 28.15 45.58
N ILE A 572 18.97 28.12 46.54
CA ILE A 572 19.98 27.08 46.66
C ILE A 572 19.43 25.92 47.51
N TYR A 573 19.59 24.71 46.99
CA TYR A 573 19.27 23.45 47.63
C TYR A 573 20.53 22.60 47.74
N VAL A 574 20.48 21.58 48.60
CA VAL A 574 21.58 20.64 48.82
C VAL A 574 21.07 19.25 48.49
N LEU A 575 21.67 18.63 47.48
CA LEU A 575 21.54 17.20 47.23
C LEU A 575 22.41 16.46 48.25
N TYR A 576 21.81 15.58 49.03
CA TYR A 576 22.51 14.61 49.88
C TYR A 576 22.39 13.24 49.24
N PHE A 577 23.51 12.70 48.75
CA PHE A 577 23.58 11.37 48.16
C PHE A 577 24.36 10.47 49.09
N GLU A 578 23.73 9.43 49.62
CA GLU A 578 24.37 8.42 50.46
C GLU A 578 24.19 7.05 49.82
N MET A 579 25.25 6.24 49.78
CA MET A 579 25.15 4.84 49.36
C MET A 579 25.99 3.92 50.24
N ILE A 580 25.52 2.69 50.42
CA ILE A 580 26.19 1.62 51.14
C ILE A 580 26.27 0.37 50.28
N ASN A 581 27.46 -0.22 50.13
CA ASN A 581 27.60 -1.53 49.53
C ASN A 581 27.14 -2.59 50.54
N THR A 582 26.11 -3.36 50.18
CA THR A 582 25.44 -4.28 51.12
C THR A 582 26.28 -5.50 51.50
N GLU A 583 27.29 -5.84 50.69
CA GLU A 583 28.16 -6.99 50.94
C GLU A 583 29.40 -6.59 51.76
N THR A 584 30.04 -5.47 51.39
CA THR A 584 31.29 -5.02 52.01
C THR A 584 31.08 -4.04 53.16
N GLY A 585 29.89 -3.43 53.27
CA GLY A 585 29.58 -2.40 54.25
C GLY A 585 30.18 -1.02 53.96
N VAL A 586 30.88 -0.85 52.83
CA VAL A 586 31.49 0.42 52.42
C VAL A 586 30.41 1.48 52.23
N LYS A 587 30.56 2.63 52.90
CA LYS A 587 29.65 3.79 52.78
C LYS A 587 30.31 4.95 52.07
N LYS A 588 29.57 5.61 51.19
CA LYS A 588 29.98 6.84 50.49
C LYS A 588 28.87 7.89 50.61
N THR A 589 29.28 9.14 50.75
CA THR A 589 28.35 10.28 50.90
C THR A 589 28.86 11.48 50.14
N GLU A 590 27.99 12.11 49.36
CA GLU A 590 28.26 13.35 48.63
C GLU A 590 27.23 14.42 48.97
N LYS A 591 27.65 15.69 49.00
CA LYS A 591 26.77 16.84 49.17
C LYS A 591 27.01 17.83 48.04
N LEU A 592 26.05 17.98 47.14
CA LEU A 592 26.18 18.88 46.00
C LEU A 592 25.21 20.06 46.13
N PRO A 593 25.66 21.31 45.96
CA PRO A 593 24.76 22.45 45.83
C PRO A 593 24.04 22.35 44.48
N LEU A 594 22.77 22.72 44.46
CA LEU A 594 21.98 22.75 43.24
C LEU A 594 21.05 23.98 43.31
N VAL A 595 20.76 24.62 42.17
CA VAL A 595 19.99 25.87 42.14
C VAL A 595 18.67 25.65 41.41
N VAL A 596 17.56 26.03 42.05
CA VAL A 596 16.27 26.20 41.38
C VAL A 596 16.12 27.68 41.06
N SER A 597 15.97 28.01 39.79
CA SER A 597 15.78 29.39 39.32
C SER A 597 14.38 29.59 38.75
N THR A 598 14.00 30.85 38.58
CA THR A 598 12.84 31.27 37.76
C THR A 598 13.35 32.18 36.67
N ARG A 599 12.85 32.01 35.45
CA ARG A 599 13.04 32.98 34.37
C ARG A 599 12.18 34.23 34.57
#